data_AF-A0A3N4N369-F1
#
_entry.id   AF-A0A3N4N369-F1
#
_cell.length_a   1.000
_cell.length_b   1.000
_cell.length_c   1.000
_cell.angle_alpha   90.00
_cell.angle_beta   90.00
_cell.angle_gamma   90.00
#
_symmetry.space_group_name_H-M   'P 1'
#
loop_
_entity.id
_entity.type
_entity.pdbx_description
1 polymer ?
#
loop_
_entity_poly.entity_id
_entity_poly.type
_entity_poly.pdbx_seq_one_letter_code
_entity_poly.pdbx_strand_id
1 'polypeptide(L)' 'MKTLQNILKEITELTTTLETNYPELYRSLDENPLTIPTLEHPQMDIRVMDNYLESLKNLLESYLEEEKIKE' A
#
# COMPACT_ATOMS: atom_id res chain seq x y z
N MET A 1 15.05 -8.22 12.22
CA MET A 1 14.84 -6.76 12.26
C MET A 1 14.17 -6.36 10.96
N LYS A 2 12.96 -5.78 10.98
CA LYS A 2 12.36 -5.22 9.77
C LYS A 2 13.18 -3.99 9.39
N THR A 3 13.76 -4.01 8.19
CA THR A 3 14.49 -2.87 7.63
C THR A 3 13.56 -2.09 6.73
N LEU A 4 13.89 -0.81 6.50
CA LEU A 4 13.22 0.05 5.51
C LEU A 4 13.03 -0.67 4.16
N GLN A 5 14.04 -1.46 3.76
CA GLN A 5 14.04 -2.26 2.54
C GLN A 5 12.94 -3.33 2.53
N ASN A 6 12.67 -3.99 3.65
CA ASN A 6 11.59 -4.97 3.73
C ASN A 6 10.22 -4.31 3.59
N ILE A 7 10.01 -3.17 4.24
CA ILE A 7 8.73 -2.44 4.16
C ILE A 7 8.50 -1.97 2.72
N LEU A 8 9.55 -1.44 2.09
CA LEU A 8 9.49 -0.97 0.70
C LEU A 8 9.22 -2.13 -0.27
N LYS A 9 9.82 -3.30 -0.01
CA LYS A 9 9.52 -4.53 -0.76
C LYS A 9 8.06 -4.96 -0.58
N GLU A 10 7.55 -4.98 0.65
CA GLU A 10 6.15 -5.30 0.93
C GLU A 10 5.20 -4.33 0.24
N ILE A 11 5.46 -3.01 0.30
CA ILE A 11 4.66 -2.00 -0.40
C ILE A 11 4.64 -2.28 -1.90
N THR A 12 5.82 -2.53 -2.49
CA THR A 12 5.96 -2.79 -3.94
C THR A 12 5.23 -4.07 -4.34
N GLU A 13 5.34 -5.13 -3.54
CA GLU A 13 4.61 -6.39 -3.78
C GLU A 13 3.10 -6.17 -3.68
N LEU A 14 2.63 -5.40 -2.69
CA LEU A 14 1.21 -5.10 -2.50
C LEU A 14 0.66 -4.27 -3.65
N THR A 15 1.35 -3.20 -4.06
CA THR A 15 0.93 -2.36 -5.20
C THR A 15 0.97 -3.11 -6.52
N THR A 16 1.97 -3.97 -6.75
CA THR A 16 2.01 -4.83 -7.95
C THR A 16 0.84 -5.83 -7.95
N THR A 17 0.53 -6.41 -6.79
CA THR A 17 -0.60 -7.33 -6.62
C THR A 17 -1.92 -6.61 -6.86
N LEU A 18 -2.06 -5.38 -6.36
CA LEU A 18 -3.20 -4.50 -6.60
C LEU A 18 -3.35 -4.18 -8.08
N GLU A 19 -2.28 -3.75 -8.77
CA GLU A 19 -2.30 -3.48 -10.21
C GLU A 19 -2.75 -4.71 -11.02
N THR A 20 -2.30 -5.90 -10.63
CA THR A 20 -2.55 -7.14 -11.38
C THR A 20 -3.91 -7.79 -11.06
N ASN A 21 -4.30 -7.85 -9.78
CA ASN A 21 -5.49 -8.56 -9.31
C ASN A 21 -6.67 -7.63 -9.01
N TYR A 22 -6.40 -6.39 -8.60
CA TYR A 22 -7.40 -5.41 -8.20
C TYR A 22 -7.17 -4.06 -8.91
N PRO A 23 -7.17 -4.03 -10.26
CA PRO A 23 -6.86 -2.82 -11.02
C PRO A 23 -7.81 -1.67 -10.71
N GLU A 24 -9.03 -1.95 -10.24
CA GLU A 24 -9.98 -0.94 -9.76
C GLU A 24 -9.51 -0.24 -8.50
N LEU A 25 -8.95 -0.99 -7.54
CA LEU A 25 -8.39 -0.44 -6.31
C LEU A 25 -7.11 0.35 -6.61
N TYR A 26 -6.26 -0.19 -7.49
CA TYR A 26 -5.05 0.49 -7.94
C TYR A 26 -5.36 1.81 -8.65
N ARG A 27 -6.41 1.84 -9.47
CA ARG A 27 -6.88 3.07 -10.12
C ARG A 27 -7.36 4.10 -9.10
N SER A 28 -8.05 3.68 -8.04
CA SER A 28 -8.45 4.57 -6.94
C SER A 28 -7.25 5.13 -6.16
N LEU A 29 -6.12 4.41 -6.12
CA LEU A 29 -4.87 4.86 -5.51
C LEU A 29 -4.07 5.81 -6.43
N ASP A 30 -4.16 5.64 -7.75
CA ASP A 30 -3.55 6.55 -8.74
C ASP A 30 -4.31 7.89 -8.82
N GLU A 31 -5.65 7.83 -8.75
CA GLU A 31 -6.52 9.04 -8.73
C GLU A 31 -6.37 9.87 -7.45
N ASN A 32 -5.88 9.26 -6.37
CA ASN A 32 -5.64 9.93 -5.12
C ASN A 32 -4.16 9.73 -4.79
N PRO A 33 -3.25 10.57 -5.33
CA PRO A 33 -1.81 10.35 -5.25
C PRO A 33 -1.39 10.38 -3.78
N LEU A 34 -1.48 9.21 -3.16
CA LEU A 34 -0.90 8.87 -1.88
C LEU A 34 0.56 8.77 -2.20
N THR A 35 1.19 9.95 -2.29
CA THR A 35 2.59 10.18 -2.60
C THR A 35 3.39 9.09 -1.93
N ILE A 36 3.76 8.04 -2.70
CA ILE A 36 4.83 7.16 -2.26
C ILE A 36 5.97 8.14 -2.06
N PRO A 37 6.41 8.37 -0.82
CA PRO A 37 7.37 9.42 -0.59
C PRO A 37 8.62 8.93 -1.28
N THR A 38 8.89 9.54 -2.43
CA THR A 38 10.08 9.24 -3.19
C THR A 38 11.25 9.44 -2.23
N LEU A 39 12.27 8.63 -2.41
CA LEU A 39 13.50 8.50 -1.60
C LEU A 39 14.26 9.84 -1.35
N GLU A 40 13.68 10.97 -1.72
CA GLU A 40 14.17 12.34 -1.61
C GLU A 40 14.05 12.92 -0.19
N HIS A 41 13.33 12.25 0.72
CA HIS A 41 13.27 12.63 2.13
C HIS A 41 14.09 11.66 3.01
N PRO A 42 15.38 11.94 3.29
CA PRO A 42 16.24 11.11 4.15
C PRO A 42 15.80 11.07 5.63
N GLN A 43 14.74 11.81 6.01
CA GLN A 43 14.11 11.79 7.33
C GLN A 43 12.86 10.91 7.41
N MET A 44 12.62 10.06 6.41
CA MET A 44 11.50 9.14 6.49
C MET A 44 11.80 8.02 7.48
N ASP A 45 11.31 8.20 8.70
CA ASP A 45 11.37 7.20 9.76
C ASP A 45 10.71 5.91 9.28
N ILE A 46 11.28 4.76 9.63
CA ILE A 46 10.74 3.41 9.33
C ILE A 46 9.24 3.34 9.66
N ARG A 47 8.81 4.08 10.69
CA ARG A 47 7.41 4.21 11.12
C ARG A 47 6.48 4.80 10.07
N VAL A 48 6.93 5.77 9.28
CA VAL A 48 6.07 6.40 8.25
C VAL A 48 5.79 5.40 7.14
N MET A 49 6.79 4.64 6.70
CA MET A 49 6.59 3.58 5.71
C MET A 49 5.76 2.41 6.29
N ASP A 50 5.97 2.06 7.56
CA ASP A 50 5.19 0.99 8.21
C ASP A 50 3.70 1.39 8.31
N ASN A 51 3.41 2.64 8.72
CA ASN A 51 2.05 3.18 8.72
C ASN A 51 1.43 3.23 7.31
N TYR A 52 2.23 3.55 6.28
CA TYR A 52 1.77 3.54 4.90
C TYR A 52 1.41 2.13 4.43
N LEU A 53 2.28 1.15 4.73
CA LEU A 53 2.02 -0.26 4.45
C LEU A 53 0.77 -0.77 5.19
N GLU A 54 0.60 -0.41 6.46
CA GLU A 54 -0.61 -0.76 7.22
C GLU A 54 -1.86 -0.12 6.62
N SER A 55 -1.79 1.15 6.19
CA SER A 55 -2.92 1.82 5.55
C SER A 55 -3.33 1.13 4.24
N LEU A 56 -2.35 0.73 3.42
CA LEU A 56 -2.57 -0.05 2.18
C LEU A 56 -3.19 -1.43 2.46
N LYS A 57 -2.68 -2.14 3.49
CA LYS A 57 -3.24 -3.43 3.91
C LYS A 57 -4.67 -3.29 4.40
N ASN A 58 -4.95 -2.30 5.24
CA ASN A 58 -6.29 -2.03 5.76
C ASN A 58 -7.27 -1.66 4.64
N LEU A 59 -6.83 -0.89 3.64
CA LEU A 59 -7.65 -0.56 2.48
C LEU A 59 -8.01 -1.81 1.68
N LEU A 60 -7.01 -2.65 1.39
CA LEU A 60 -7.23 -3.90 0.67
C LEU A 60 -8.12 -4.86 1.47
N GLU A 61 -7.88 -5.00 2.78
CA GLU A 61 -8.70 -5.85 3.66
C GLU A 61 -10.15 -5.36 3.72
N SER A 62 -10.37 -4.05 3.87
CA SER A 62 -11.71 -3.46 3.86
C SER A 62 -12.42 -3.73 2.54
N TYR A 63 -11.71 -3.58 1.41
CA TYR A 63 -12.29 -3.89 0.11
C TYR A 63 -12.63 -5.37 -0.07
N LEU A 64 -11.75 -6.27 0.35
CA LEU A 64 -11.99 -7.72 0.30
C LEU A 64 -13.16 -8.13 1.22
N GLU A 65 -13.30 -7.46 2.35
CA GLU A 65 -14.43 -7.67 3.27
C GLU A 65 -15.73 -7.15 2.66
N GLU A 66 -15.74 -5.95 2.08
CA GLU A 66 -16.89 -5.41 1.34
C GLU A 66 -17.27 -6.26 0.13
N GLU A 67 -16.28 -6.80 -0.60
CA GLU A 67 -16.49 -7.73 -1.71
C GLU A 67 -17.12 -9.04 -1.23
N LYS A 68 -16.64 -9.60 -0.10
CA LYS A 68 -17.22 -10.80 0.52
C LYS A 68 -18.63 -10.60 1.07
N ILE A 69 -18.94 -9.42 1.62
CA ILE A 69 -20.27 -9.13 2.18
C ILE A 69 -21.34 -9.03 1.07
N LYS A 70 -20.93 -8.86 -0.19
CA LYS A 70 -21.83 -8.84 -1.35
C LYS A 70 -22.19 -10.23 -1.90
N GLU A 71 -21.61 -11.31 -1.37
CA GLU A 71 -21.91 -12.71 -1.73
C GLU A 71 -23.01 -13.32 -0.85
#